data_AF-A0A2G6GW32-F1
#
_entry.id   AF-A0A2G6GW32-F1
#
_cell.length_a   1.000
_cell.length_b   1.000
_cell.length_c   1.000
_cell.angle_alpha   90.00
_cell.angle_beta   90.00
_cell.angle_gamma   90.00
#
_symmetry.space_group_name_H-M   'P 1'
#
loop_
_entity.id
_entity.type
_entity.pdbx_description
1 polymer ?
#
loop_
_entity_poly.entity_id
_entity_poly.type
_entity_poly.pdbx_seq_one_letter_code
_entity_poly.pdbx_strand_id
1 'polypeptide(L)'
;MLQNTKGDRLRSIQYRLFLVLTLISAPAIAMAGYSRLQKKIASSDEDIATPKYAAKEKTWRKRGELMVEAHEAPLQGASLGMGTLQFKGTVGEPDERKATRVRNTDYVVWTTAPTDFYFSRRADGSEDKLAFYQIKQEVLPGALDSAMRAFAMAASLNEEGVKNRKIAKGYQAIRRASISSGINASKLNNYSEAYAHFARALDVDSITGKAKVDSMLCYHTGVLLLKDKQYEQAMNYLEKAINAGYRADKGRVYCLYFEAADLCHQGAKGKEMLMKGAE
;
A
#
# COMPACT_ATOMS: atom_id res chain seq x y z
N MET A 1 -9.16 -84.86 -15.64
CA MET A 1 -9.58 -84.47 -14.27
C MET A 1 -9.32 -82.99 -14.10
N LEU A 2 -10.39 -82.20 -14.04
CA LEU A 2 -10.39 -80.78 -13.66
C LEU A 2 -10.35 -80.70 -12.14
N GLN A 3 -9.41 -79.96 -11.55
CA GLN A 3 -9.66 -79.20 -10.33
C GLN A 3 -8.84 -77.91 -10.31
N ASN A 4 -9.58 -76.87 -9.93
CA ASN A 4 -9.28 -75.46 -9.81
C ASN A 4 -9.13 -75.19 -8.31
N THR A 5 -8.05 -74.57 -7.85
CA THR A 5 -8.06 -73.83 -6.58
C THR A 5 -7.14 -72.62 -6.66
N LYS A 6 -7.76 -71.49 -7.01
CA LYS A 6 -7.41 -70.17 -6.49
C LYS A 6 -7.41 -70.23 -4.95
N GLY A 7 -6.34 -69.77 -4.32
CA GLY A 7 -6.28 -69.52 -2.87
C GLY A 7 -4.84 -69.31 -2.43
N ASP A 8 -4.59 -68.27 -1.63
CA ASP A 8 -3.33 -67.96 -0.95
C ASP A 8 -2.31 -67.04 -1.65
N ARG A 9 -2.80 -66.03 -2.38
CA ARG A 9 -2.10 -64.72 -2.46
C ARG A 9 -2.81 -63.66 -1.64
N LEU A 10 -2.98 -63.91 -0.35
CA LEU A 10 -3.42 -62.91 0.64
C LEU A 10 -2.77 -63.24 1.98
N ARG A 11 -1.62 -62.62 2.27
CA ARG A 11 -1.26 -62.18 3.63
C ARG A 11 -0.07 -61.20 3.56
N SER A 12 -0.35 -59.98 4.04
CA SER A 12 0.61 -58.93 4.44
C SER A 12 1.14 -57.96 3.37
N ILE A 13 0.26 -57.39 2.55
CA ILE A 13 0.48 -55.98 2.16
C ILE A 13 -0.03 -55.13 3.32
N GLN A 14 0.87 -54.83 4.25
CA GLN A 14 0.61 -53.83 5.29
C GLN A 14 0.42 -52.48 4.61
N TYR A 15 -0.78 -51.92 4.73
CA TYR A 15 -1.06 -50.52 4.40
C TYR A 15 -0.16 -49.62 5.25
N ARG A 16 1.00 -49.23 4.71
CA ARG A 16 1.75 -48.07 5.21
C ARG A 16 1.05 -46.83 4.68
N LEU A 17 0.04 -46.39 5.41
CA LEU A 17 -0.51 -45.04 5.30
C LEU A 17 0.58 -44.06 5.72
N PHE A 18 1.42 -43.63 4.77
CA PHE A 18 2.29 -42.48 4.96
C PHE A 18 1.42 -41.23 4.91
N LEU A 19 0.96 -40.77 6.06
CA LEU A 19 0.44 -39.41 6.21
C LEU A 19 1.63 -38.46 6.09
N VAL A 20 1.98 -38.07 4.86
CA VAL A 20 2.93 -36.99 4.61
C VAL A 20 2.21 -35.69 4.93
N LEU A 21 2.32 -35.25 6.19
CA LEU A 21 1.92 -33.91 6.59
C LEU A 21 2.94 -32.95 5.97
N THR A 22 2.65 -32.43 4.78
CA THR A 22 3.47 -31.39 4.16
C THR A 22 3.32 -30.13 5.01
N LEU A 23 4.33 -29.84 5.83
CA LEU A 23 4.53 -28.52 6.42
C LEU A 23 4.80 -27.56 5.27
N ILE A 24 3.74 -26.95 4.73
CA ILE A 24 3.88 -25.87 3.78
C ILE A 24 4.45 -24.68 4.56
N SER A 25 5.72 -24.34 4.32
CA SER A 25 6.35 -23.20 4.94
C SER A 25 5.71 -21.89 4.42
N ALA A 26 5.70 -20.84 5.25
CA ALA A 26 5.16 -19.52 4.89
C ALA A 26 5.64 -18.97 3.51
N PRO A 27 6.91 -19.17 3.08
CA PRO A 27 7.36 -18.76 1.75
C PRO A 27 6.57 -19.42 0.62
N ALA A 28 6.31 -20.72 0.74
CA ALA A 28 5.60 -21.47 -0.28
C ALA A 28 4.11 -21.05 -0.36
N ILE A 29 3.49 -20.69 0.77
CA ILE A 29 2.12 -20.19 0.82
C ILE A 29 2.04 -18.81 0.14
N ALA A 30 2.93 -17.88 0.49
CA ALA A 30 2.96 -16.54 -0.09
C ALA A 30 3.16 -16.60 -1.61
N MET A 31 4.12 -17.41 -2.08
CA MET A 31 4.40 -17.57 -3.50
C MET A 31 3.29 -18.29 -4.28
N ALA A 32 2.60 -19.26 -3.65
CA ALA A 32 1.40 -19.85 -4.25
C ALA A 32 0.26 -18.82 -4.38
N GLY A 33 0.12 -17.93 -3.38
CA GLY A 33 -0.80 -16.78 -3.44
C GLY A 33 -0.50 -15.85 -4.61
N TYR A 34 0.79 -15.50 -4.79
CA TYR A 34 1.25 -14.67 -5.90
C TYR A 34 0.95 -15.29 -7.26
N SER A 35 1.26 -16.58 -7.45
CA SER A 35 0.95 -17.28 -8.70
C SER A 35 -0.55 -17.27 -9.01
N ARG A 36 -1.40 -17.45 -7.99
CA ARG A 36 -2.86 -17.37 -8.15
C ARG A 36 -3.31 -15.97 -8.55
N LEU A 37 -2.75 -14.92 -7.93
CA LEU A 37 -3.03 -13.54 -8.30
C LEU A 37 -2.59 -13.22 -9.73
N GLN A 38 -1.39 -13.62 -10.12
CA GLN A 38 -0.88 -13.44 -11.48
C GLN A 38 -1.76 -14.11 -12.54
N LYS A 39 -2.27 -15.32 -12.28
CA LYS A 39 -3.23 -15.99 -13.16
C LYS A 39 -4.56 -15.22 -13.27
N LYS A 40 -5.08 -14.69 -12.16
CA LYS A 40 -6.28 -13.84 -12.19
C LYS A 40 -6.02 -12.55 -12.98
N ILE A 41 -4.83 -11.98 -12.88
CA ILE A 41 -4.44 -10.77 -13.63
C ILE A 41 -4.41 -11.08 -15.12
N ALA A 42 -3.76 -12.17 -15.54
CA ALA A 42 -3.74 -12.59 -16.94
C ALA A 42 -5.15 -12.83 -17.50
N SER A 43 -6.02 -13.52 -16.76
CA SER A 43 -7.43 -13.68 -17.16
C SER A 43 -8.17 -12.34 -17.24
N SER A 44 -7.88 -11.40 -16.33
CA SER A 44 -8.44 -10.05 -16.38
C SER A 44 -7.93 -9.25 -17.60
N ASP A 45 -6.70 -9.48 -18.05
CA ASP A 45 -6.14 -8.90 -19.27
C ASP A 45 -6.89 -9.41 -20.52
N GLU A 46 -7.16 -10.72 -20.59
CA GLU A 46 -7.98 -11.33 -21.66
C GLU A 46 -9.41 -10.79 -21.67
N ASP A 47 -10.02 -10.62 -20.49
CA ASP A 47 -11.37 -10.07 -20.36
C ASP A 47 -11.44 -8.62 -20.88
N ILE A 48 -10.47 -7.75 -20.55
CA ILE A 48 -10.49 -6.36 -21.04
C ILE A 48 -10.08 -6.22 -22.51
N ALA A 49 -9.39 -7.21 -23.08
CA ALA A 49 -9.09 -7.25 -24.51
C ALA A 49 -10.31 -7.70 -25.35
N THR A 50 -11.25 -8.41 -24.73
CA THR A 50 -12.45 -8.92 -25.41
C THR A 50 -13.54 -7.84 -25.48
N PRO A 51 -13.96 -7.34 -26.67
CA PRO A 51 -14.89 -6.21 -26.78
C PRO A 51 -16.20 -6.39 -26.00
N LYS A 52 -16.77 -7.59 -26.02
CA LYS A 52 -18.00 -7.95 -25.29
C LYS A 52 -17.87 -7.76 -23.76
N TYR A 53 -16.70 -8.04 -23.19
CA TYR A 53 -16.44 -7.91 -21.76
C TYR A 53 -15.92 -6.52 -21.42
N ALA A 54 -15.08 -5.94 -22.28
CA ALA A 54 -14.58 -4.57 -22.15
C ALA A 54 -15.70 -3.51 -22.14
N ALA A 55 -16.84 -3.78 -22.80
CA ALA A 55 -18.01 -2.90 -22.78
C ALA A 55 -18.77 -2.89 -21.43
N LYS A 56 -18.34 -3.68 -20.43
CA LYS A 56 -19.05 -3.81 -19.13
C LYS A 56 -18.28 -3.13 -18.01
N GLU A 57 -18.94 -2.21 -17.29
CA GLU A 57 -18.43 -1.60 -16.05
C GLU A 57 -17.85 -2.65 -15.09
N LYS A 58 -18.59 -3.76 -14.87
CA LYS A 58 -18.22 -4.79 -13.91
C LYS A 58 -16.87 -5.43 -14.20
N THR A 59 -16.48 -5.53 -15.48
CA THR A 59 -15.18 -6.07 -15.90
C THR A 59 -14.06 -5.16 -15.40
N TRP A 60 -14.17 -3.86 -15.69
CA TRP A 60 -13.20 -2.85 -15.29
C TRP A 60 -13.15 -2.63 -13.78
N ARG A 61 -14.29 -2.64 -13.10
CA ARG A 61 -14.33 -2.55 -11.64
C ARG A 61 -13.61 -3.73 -10.98
N LYS A 62 -13.86 -4.96 -11.42
CA LYS A 62 -13.16 -6.15 -10.92
C LYS A 62 -11.67 -6.09 -11.20
N ARG A 63 -11.27 -5.58 -12.36
CA ARG A 63 -9.86 -5.32 -12.66
C ARG A 63 -9.26 -4.35 -11.65
N GLY A 64 -9.91 -3.22 -11.39
CA GLY A 64 -9.46 -2.25 -10.40
C GLY A 64 -9.30 -2.85 -9.00
N GLU A 65 -10.28 -3.62 -8.54
CA GLU A 65 -10.24 -4.36 -7.27
C GLU A 65 -9.05 -5.33 -7.21
N LEU A 66 -8.80 -6.08 -8.29
CA LEU A 66 -7.68 -7.02 -8.39
C LEU A 66 -6.31 -6.32 -8.40
N MET A 67 -6.20 -5.15 -9.02
CA MET A 67 -4.96 -4.36 -8.99
C MET A 67 -4.66 -3.82 -7.59
N VAL A 68 -5.69 -3.43 -6.81
CA VAL A 68 -5.50 -3.07 -5.40
C VAL A 68 -5.06 -4.29 -4.58
N GLU A 69 -5.69 -5.46 -4.79
CA GLU A 69 -5.28 -6.72 -4.14
C GLU A 69 -3.81 -7.06 -4.45
N ALA A 70 -3.37 -6.89 -5.70
CA ALA A 70 -1.99 -7.11 -6.10
C ALA A 70 -0.98 -6.17 -5.41
N HIS A 71 -1.37 -4.91 -5.19
CA HIS A 71 -0.55 -3.93 -4.45
C HIS A 71 -0.41 -4.29 -2.97
N GLU A 72 -1.47 -4.76 -2.34
CA GLU A 72 -1.50 -5.06 -0.90
C GLU A 72 -0.94 -6.44 -0.56
N ALA A 73 -0.94 -7.37 -1.51
CA ALA A 73 -0.49 -8.75 -1.31
C ALA A 73 0.91 -8.92 -0.66
N PRO A 74 1.95 -8.12 -0.99
CA PRO A 74 3.24 -8.18 -0.29
C PRO A 74 3.16 -7.95 1.22
N LEU A 75 2.18 -7.17 1.66
CA LEU A 75 2.02 -6.84 3.08
C LEU A 75 1.40 -7.98 3.87
N GLN A 76 0.73 -8.93 3.21
CA GLN A 76 0.10 -10.10 3.86
C GLN A 76 -0.85 -9.69 5.01
N GLY A 77 -1.48 -8.52 4.88
CA GLY A 77 -2.35 -7.94 5.91
C GLY A 77 -1.64 -7.12 6.99
N ALA A 78 -0.32 -7.04 7.00
CA ALA A 78 0.43 -6.18 7.91
C ALA A 78 0.11 -4.70 7.67
N SER A 79 0.12 -3.90 8.75
CA SER A 79 -0.03 -2.45 8.68
C SER A 79 0.93 -1.75 9.62
N LEU A 80 1.33 -0.52 9.26
CA LEU A 80 2.22 0.28 10.10
C LEU A 80 1.64 0.47 11.50
N GLY A 81 2.51 0.39 12.52
CA GLY A 81 2.13 0.49 13.93
C GLY A 81 1.60 -0.80 14.55
N MET A 82 1.38 -1.86 13.76
CA MET A 82 0.96 -3.18 14.23
C MET A 82 1.99 -3.76 15.21
N GLY A 83 1.50 -4.33 16.32
CA GLY A 83 2.33 -5.06 17.28
C GLY A 83 2.71 -6.44 16.77
N THR A 84 3.80 -7.00 17.30
CA THR A 84 4.31 -8.33 16.91
C THR A 84 3.31 -9.47 17.06
N LEU A 85 2.45 -9.47 18.07
CA LEU A 85 1.43 -10.49 18.29
C LEU A 85 0.34 -10.44 17.22
N GLN A 86 -0.15 -9.22 16.93
CA GLN A 86 -1.13 -9.00 15.87
C GLN A 86 -0.54 -9.37 14.49
N PHE A 87 0.74 -9.05 14.28
CA PHE A 87 1.45 -9.43 13.07
C PHE A 87 1.47 -10.95 12.89
N LYS A 88 1.85 -11.72 13.92
CA LYS A 88 1.85 -13.19 13.84
C LYS A 88 0.48 -13.79 13.56
N GLY A 89 -0.57 -13.22 14.15
CA GLY A 89 -1.94 -13.67 13.88
C GLY A 89 -2.42 -13.34 12.45
N THR A 90 -1.84 -12.33 11.81
CA THR A 90 -2.26 -11.84 10.49
C THR A 90 -1.41 -12.43 9.36
N VAL A 91 -0.09 -12.30 9.48
CA VAL A 91 0.92 -12.69 8.49
C VAL A 91 1.42 -14.12 8.72
N GLY A 92 1.48 -14.55 9.98
CA GLY A 92 2.13 -15.80 10.39
C GLY A 92 3.53 -15.59 10.97
N GLU A 93 4.25 -16.70 11.19
CA GLU A 93 5.63 -16.66 11.64
C GLU A 93 6.56 -16.23 10.49
N PRO A 94 7.53 -15.32 10.74
CA PRO A 94 8.50 -14.94 9.72
C PRO A 94 9.51 -16.06 9.47
N ASP A 95 10.11 -16.04 8.28
CA ASP A 95 11.14 -16.98 7.83
C ASP A 95 12.47 -16.77 8.57
N GLU A 96 12.80 -15.49 8.81
CA GLU A 96 14.01 -15.08 9.49
C GLU A 96 13.72 -13.91 10.42
N ARG A 97 14.48 -13.80 11.52
CA ARG A 97 14.52 -12.61 12.36
C ARG A 97 15.95 -12.14 12.55
N LYS A 98 16.20 -10.86 12.27
CA LYS A 98 17.56 -10.29 12.34
C LYS A 98 17.56 -8.93 13.04
N ALA A 99 18.40 -8.77 14.05
CA ALA A 99 18.64 -7.46 14.64
C ALA A 99 19.44 -6.59 13.66
N THR A 100 19.02 -5.33 13.49
CA THR A 100 19.69 -4.37 12.63
C THR A 100 19.60 -2.96 13.22
N ARG A 101 20.48 -2.06 12.78
CA ARG A 101 20.45 -0.65 13.14
C ARG A 101 20.31 0.18 11.87
N VAL A 102 19.25 0.99 11.79
CA VAL A 102 18.99 1.90 10.68
C VAL A 102 18.94 3.31 11.23
N ARG A 103 19.86 4.19 10.77
CA ARG A 103 19.90 5.61 11.15
C ARG A 103 19.84 5.83 12.67
N ASN A 104 20.72 5.15 13.41
CA ASN A 104 20.83 5.18 14.87
C ASN A 104 19.60 4.68 15.65
N THR A 105 18.66 4.01 14.98
CA THR A 105 17.53 3.33 15.63
C THR A 105 17.69 1.83 15.47
N ASP A 106 17.50 1.09 16.56
CA ASP A 106 17.54 -0.38 16.57
C ASP A 106 16.20 -0.97 16.15
N TYR A 107 16.29 -1.98 15.27
CA TYR A 107 15.16 -2.72 14.75
C TYR A 107 15.40 -4.22 14.85
N VAL A 108 14.30 -4.97 14.87
CA VAL A 108 14.30 -6.39 14.51
C VAL A 108 13.57 -6.52 13.18
N VAL A 109 14.27 -7.01 12.16
CA VAL A 109 13.69 -7.31 10.85
C VAL A 109 13.05 -8.68 10.91
N TRP A 110 11.78 -8.75 10.55
CA TRP A 110 11.04 -9.99 10.36
C TRP A 110 10.86 -10.19 8.87
N THR A 111 11.50 -11.22 8.36
CA THR A 111 11.58 -11.47 6.93
C THR A 111 10.51 -12.46 6.51
N THR A 112 9.80 -12.15 5.44
CA THR A 112 8.96 -13.10 4.69
C THR A 112 9.49 -13.19 3.25
N ALA A 113 8.99 -14.13 2.45
CA ALA A 113 9.32 -14.20 1.03
C ALA A 113 9.19 -12.84 0.29
N PRO A 114 8.04 -12.12 0.34
CA PRO A 114 7.89 -10.88 -0.43
C PRO A 114 8.41 -9.62 0.27
N THR A 115 8.55 -9.63 1.60
CA THR A 115 8.70 -8.37 2.35
C THR A 115 9.55 -8.54 3.62
N ASP A 116 10.38 -7.54 3.88
CA ASP A 116 11.10 -7.35 5.13
C ASP A 116 10.38 -6.31 6.00
N PHE A 117 9.99 -6.70 7.21
CA PHE A 117 9.22 -5.87 8.14
C PHE A 117 10.09 -5.41 9.32
N TYR A 118 10.21 -4.10 9.52
CA TYR A 118 11.13 -3.51 10.51
C TYR A 118 10.37 -3.10 11.77
N PHE A 119 10.58 -3.84 12.85
CA PHE A 119 9.96 -3.56 14.15
C PHE A 119 10.89 -2.70 15.00
N SER A 120 10.42 -1.52 15.42
CA SER A 120 11.22 -0.63 16.28
C SER A 120 11.15 -1.09 17.72
N ARG A 121 12.32 -1.25 18.36
CA ARG A 121 12.38 -1.64 19.78
C ARG A 121 11.93 -0.49 20.67
N ARG A 122 10.97 -0.73 21.56
CA ARG A 122 10.52 0.30 22.50
C ARG A 122 11.29 0.24 23.82
N ALA A 123 11.83 1.39 24.23
CA ALA A 123 12.64 1.51 25.45
C ALA A 123 11.84 1.38 26.76
N ASP A 124 10.53 1.62 26.69
CA ASP A 124 9.60 1.54 27.82
C ASP A 124 9.11 0.10 28.11
N GLY A 125 9.67 -0.90 27.42
CA GLY A 125 9.29 -2.30 27.57
C GLY A 125 7.93 -2.66 26.97
N SER A 126 7.25 -1.71 26.33
CA SER A 126 6.02 -2.01 25.57
C SER A 126 6.33 -2.75 24.28
N GLU A 127 5.30 -3.35 23.67
CA GLU A 127 5.45 -4.18 22.48
C GLU A 127 6.10 -3.42 21.32
N ASP A 128 7.04 -4.09 20.64
CA ASP A 128 7.63 -3.60 19.40
C ASP A 128 6.54 -3.39 18.34
N LYS A 129 6.65 -2.28 17.60
CA LYS A 129 5.68 -1.91 16.56
C LYS A 129 6.33 -1.90 15.19
N LEU A 130 5.59 -2.34 14.18
CA LEU A 130 6.00 -2.27 12.78
C LEU A 130 6.20 -0.79 12.38
N ALA A 131 7.45 -0.38 12.17
CA ALA A 131 7.79 1.00 11.88
C ALA A 131 7.74 1.32 10.39
N PHE A 132 8.28 0.41 9.57
CA PHE A 132 8.27 0.47 8.11
C PHE A 132 8.54 -0.93 7.53
N TYR A 133 8.39 -1.08 6.23
CA TYR A 133 8.66 -2.31 5.49
C TYR A 133 9.37 -2.04 4.18
N GLN A 134 10.04 -3.06 3.65
CA GLN A 134 10.66 -3.07 2.34
C GLN A 134 10.13 -4.26 1.54
N ILE A 135 9.43 -3.97 0.44
CA ILE A 135 8.94 -4.99 -0.48
C ILE A 135 10.12 -5.44 -1.34
N LYS A 136 10.44 -6.74 -1.29
CA LYS A 136 11.45 -7.39 -2.14
C LYS A 136 10.87 -7.86 -3.45
N GLN A 137 9.59 -8.24 -3.43
CA GLN A 137 8.90 -8.76 -4.60
C GLN A 137 7.47 -8.24 -4.64
N GLU A 138 7.16 -7.51 -5.71
CA GLU A 138 5.79 -7.09 -6.02
C GLU A 138 5.07 -8.18 -6.83
N VAL A 139 3.75 -8.23 -6.71
CA VAL A 139 2.93 -9.07 -7.61
C VAL A 139 2.90 -8.47 -9.02
N LEU A 140 2.73 -7.15 -9.10
CA LEU A 140 2.65 -6.37 -10.33
C LEU A 140 3.16 -4.94 -10.07
N PRO A 141 4.24 -4.50 -10.72
CA PRO A 141 4.68 -3.11 -10.65
C PRO A 141 3.64 -2.13 -11.17
N GLY A 142 3.49 -0.99 -10.50
CA GLY A 142 2.52 0.04 -10.90
C GLY A 142 1.05 -0.38 -10.74
N ALA A 143 0.77 -1.34 -9.85
CA ALA A 143 -0.58 -1.86 -9.63
C ALA A 143 -1.60 -0.76 -9.28
N LEU A 144 -1.26 0.21 -8.43
CA LEU A 144 -2.18 1.31 -8.09
C LEU A 144 -2.51 2.22 -9.28
N ASP A 145 -1.58 2.45 -10.21
CA ASP A 145 -1.87 3.22 -11.44
C ASP A 145 -2.77 2.42 -12.38
N SER A 146 -2.55 1.11 -12.48
CA SER A 146 -3.45 0.20 -13.19
C SER A 146 -4.84 0.17 -12.56
N ALA A 147 -4.94 0.25 -11.23
CA ALA A 147 -6.21 0.34 -10.52
C ALA A 147 -6.94 1.65 -10.84
N MET A 148 -6.22 2.80 -10.82
CA MET A 148 -6.77 4.11 -11.19
C MET A 148 -7.38 4.11 -12.58
N ARG A 149 -6.64 3.59 -13.58
CA ARG A 149 -7.13 3.48 -14.97
C ARG A 149 -8.36 2.58 -15.07
N ALA A 150 -8.36 1.46 -14.36
CA ALA A 150 -9.47 0.51 -14.39
C ALA A 150 -10.74 1.11 -13.76
N PHE A 151 -10.66 1.80 -12.62
CA PHE A 151 -11.84 2.46 -12.05
C PHE A 151 -12.29 3.67 -12.86
N ALA A 152 -11.38 4.38 -13.53
CA ALA A 152 -11.76 5.46 -14.45
C ALA A 152 -12.59 4.91 -15.62
N MET A 153 -12.19 3.78 -16.19
CA MET A 153 -12.96 3.10 -17.24
C MET A 153 -14.26 2.49 -16.72
N ALA A 154 -14.29 1.97 -15.49
CA ALA A 154 -15.53 1.53 -14.86
C ALA A 154 -16.51 2.70 -14.70
N ALA A 155 -16.01 3.88 -14.30
CA ALA A 155 -16.82 5.08 -14.13
C ALA A 155 -17.37 5.60 -15.46
N SER A 156 -16.59 5.54 -16.56
CA SER A 156 -17.09 5.97 -17.87
C SER A 156 -18.21 5.10 -18.44
N LEU A 157 -18.33 3.84 -17.98
CA LEU A 157 -19.35 2.88 -18.39
C LEU A 157 -20.56 2.83 -17.44
N ASN A 158 -20.59 3.65 -16.40
CA ASN A 158 -21.66 3.67 -15.40
C ASN A 158 -22.38 5.02 -15.41
N GLU A 159 -23.71 5.01 -15.38
CA GLU A 159 -24.51 6.25 -15.39
C GLU A 159 -24.26 7.15 -14.17
N GLU A 160 -23.97 6.56 -13.00
CA GLU A 160 -23.61 7.32 -11.79
C GLU A 160 -22.12 7.71 -11.78
N GLY A 161 -21.32 7.18 -12.71
CA GLY A 161 -19.88 7.39 -12.82
C GLY A 161 -19.15 7.15 -11.50
N VAL A 162 -18.35 8.14 -11.09
CA VAL A 162 -17.59 8.10 -9.83
C VAL A 162 -18.48 8.07 -8.58
N LYS A 163 -19.75 8.49 -8.68
CA LYS A 163 -20.71 8.47 -7.56
C LYS A 163 -21.26 7.07 -7.31
N ASN A 164 -21.05 6.13 -8.23
CA ASN A 164 -21.44 4.75 -8.00
C ASN A 164 -20.75 4.18 -6.75
N ARG A 165 -21.52 3.66 -5.80
CA ARG A 165 -21.02 3.22 -4.49
C ARG A 165 -19.85 2.23 -4.59
N LYS A 166 -19.87 1.31 -5.56
CA LYS A 166 -18.81 0.28 -5.67
C LYS A 166 -17.54 0.87 -6.29
N ILE A 167 -17.67 1.75 -7.28
CA ILE A 167 -16.55 2.47 -7.90
C ILE A 167 -15.92 3.43 -6.88
N ALA A 168 -16.74 4.20 -6.16
CA ALA A 168 -16.29 5.07 -5.07
C ALA A 168 -15.51 4.30 -4.00
N LYS A 169 -15.98 3.10 -3.59
CA LYS A 169 -15.26 2.24 -2.64
C LYS A 169 -13.90 1.80 -3.19
N GLY A 170 -13.80 1.52 -4.49
CA GLY A 170 -12.54 1.20 -5.17
C GLY A 170 -11.54 2.35 -5.13
N TYR A 171 -11.96 3.57 -5.49
CA TYR A 171 -11.13 4.76 -5.35
C TYR A 171 -10.68 4.99 -3.90
N GLN A 172 -11.58 4.83 -2.92
CA GLN A 172 -11.21 4.93 -1.51
C GLN A 172 -10.18 3.88 -1.08
N ALA A 173 -10.16 2.69 -1.70
CA ALA A 173 -9.11 1.70 -1.45
C ALA A 173 -7.76 2.16 -2.00
N ILE A 174 -7.72 2.68 -3.24
CA ILE A 174 -6.49 3.26 -3.82
C ILE A 174 -5.96 4.40 -2.95
N ARG A 175 -6.85 5.28 -2.47
CA ARG A 175 -6.49 6.39 -1.60
C ARG A 175 -5.81 5.91 -0.32
N ARG A 176 -6.40 4.93 0.39
CA ARG A 176 -5.84 4.37 1.62
C ARG A 176 -4.49 3.70 1.37
N ALA A 177 -4.40 2.86 0.34
CA ALA A 177 -3.17 2.19 -0.04
C ALA A 177 -2.06 3.19 -0.38
N SER A 178 -2.39 4.25 -1.12
CA SER A 178 -1.46 5.32 -1.48
C SER A 178 -0.97 6.08 -0.24
N ILE A 179 -1.86 6.45 0.70
CA ILE A 179 -1.43 7.09 1.95
C ILE A 179 -0.50 6.17 2.75
N SER A 180 -0.84 4.89 2.89
CA SER A 180 0.01 3.92 3.61
C SER A 180 1.39 3.79 2.97
N SER A 181 1.46 3.63 1.65
CA SER A 181 2.73 3.57 0.92
C SER A 181 3.52 4.87 1.02
N GLY A 182 2.86 6.03 0.96
CA GLY A 182 3.51 7.33 1.13
C GLY A 182 4.11 7.53 2.53
N ILE A 183 3.41 7.08 3.57
CA ILE A 183 3.95 7.08 4.94
C ILE A 183 5.17 6.14 5.03
N ASN A 184 5.09 4.94 4.45
CA ASN A 184 6.21 4.00 4.44
C ASN A 184 7.45 4.57 3.73
N ALA A 185 7.28 5.10 2.52
CA ALA A 185 8.36 5.75 1.77
C ALA A 185 8.95 6.96 2.53
N SER A 186 8.11 7.73 3.22
CA SER A 186 8.56 8.83 4.09
C SER A 186 9.46 8.32 5.22
N LYS A 187 9.11 7.19 5.85
CA LYS A 187 9.95 6.55 6.88
C LYS A 187 11.28 6.04 6.32
N LEU A 188 11.33 5.71 5.04
CA LEU A 188 12.56 5.34 4.33
C LEU A 188 13.39 6.56 3.87
N ASN A 189 12.91 7.79 4.07
CA ASN A 189 13.46 9.02 3.48
C ASN A 189 13.44 9.02 1.94
N ASN A 190 12.60 8.20 1.31
CA ASN A 190 12.35 8.30 -0.13
C ASN A 190 11.27 9.35 -0.37
N TYR A 191 11.64 10.62 -0.30
CA TYR A 191 10.69 11.73 -0.35
C TYR A 191 9.98 11.85 -1.69
N SER A 192 10.66 11.57 -2.80
CA SER A 192 10.07 11.56 -4.14
C SER A 192 8.99 10.49 -4.29
N GLU A 193 9.27 9.26 -3.85
CA GLU A 193 8.27 8.17 -3.85
C GLU A 193 7.10 8.47 -2.91
N ALA A 194 7.40 9.01 -1.72
CA ALA A 194 6.36 9.41 -0.77
C ALA A 194 5.43 10.48 -1.34
N TYR A 195 6.00 11.48 -2.02
CA TYR A 195 5.25 12.49 -2.76
C TYR A 195 4.35 11.86 -3.83
N ALA A 196 4.90 10.98 -4.69
CA ALA A 196 4.12 10.33 -5.75
C ALA A 196 2.90 9.57 -5.19
N HIS A 197 3.05 8.94 -4.02
CA HIS A 197 1.95 8.28 -3.33
C HIS A 197 0.92 9.27 -2.76
N PHE A 198 1.32 10.33 -2.09
CA PHE A 198 0.38 11.33 -1.57
C PHE A 198 -0.33 12.11 -2.69
N ALA A 199 0.37 12.41 -3.78
CA ALA A 199 -0.21 13.00 -4.98
C ALA A 199 -1.35 12.12 -5.53
N ARG A 200 -1.11 10.81 -5.68
CA ARG A 200 -2.16 9.86 -6.11
C ARG A 200 -3.37 9.85 -5.17
N ALA A 201 -3.17 9.95 -3.86
CA ALA A 201 -4.27 10.04 -2.91
C ALA A 201 -5.07 11.35 -3.04
N LEU A 202 -4.41 12.47 -3.36
CA LEU A 202 -5.05 13.76 -3.64
C LEU A 202 -5.76 13.78 -5.01
N ASP A 203 -5.22 13.07 -6.00
CA ASP A 203 -5.90 12.87 -7.29
C ASP A 203 -7.21 12.10 -7.10
N VAL A 204 -7.22 11.08 -6.23
CA VAL A 204 -8.45 10.39 -5.85
C VAL A 204 -9.46 11.35 -5.19
N ASP A 205 -9.01 12.20 -4.28
CA ASP A 205 -9.88 13.20 -3.65
C ASP A 205 -10.51 14.14 -4.69
N SER A 206 -9.73 14.52 -5.71
CA SER A 206 -10.18 15.38 -6.82
C SER A 206 -11.18 14.65 -7.72
N ILE A 207 -10.88 13.42 -8.15
CA ILE A 207 -11.75 12.59 -9.01
C ILE A 207 -13.08 12.30 -8.34
N THR A 208 -13.07 12.00 -7.04
CA THR A 208 -14.28 11.65 -6.30
C THR A 208 -15.07 12.86 -5.83
N GLY A 209 -14.60 14.08 -6.13
CA GLY A 209 -15.27 15.32 -5.77
C GLY A 209 -15.38 15.52 -4.26
N LYS A 210 -14.36 15.13 -3.49
CA LYS A 210 -14.35 15.30 -2.04
C LYS A 210 -14.54 16.77 -1.69
N ALA A 211 -15.64 17.08 -0.98
CA ALA A 211 -16.06 18.46 -0.74
C ALA A 211 -15.07 19.29 0.10
N LYS A 212 -14.23 18.63 0.91
CA LYS A 212 -13.22 19.29 1.73
C LYS A 212 -11.83 18.83 1.32
N VAL A 213 -10.97 19.80 1.04
CA VAL A 213 -9.53 19.58 0.83
C VAL A 213 -8.95 18.84 2.04
N ASP A 214 -8.18 17.79 1.78
CA ASP A 214 -7.45 17.09 2.84
C ASP A 214 -6.22 17.92 3.23
N SER A 215 -6.45 18.90 4.11
CA SER A 215 -5.47 19.90 4.48
C SER A 215 -4.25 19.28 5.18
N MET A 216 -4.44 18.19 5.92
CA MET A 216 -3.36 17.43 6.55
C MET A 216 -2.50 16.70 5.52
N LEU A 217 -3.12 16.04 4.54
CA LEU A 217 -2.37 15.40 3.45
C LEU A 217 -1.62 16.44 2.61
N CYS A 218 -2.25 17.58 2.28
CA CYS A 218 -1.57 18.69 1.62
C CYS A 218 -0.34 19.19 2.41
N TYR A 219 -0.48 19.37 3.73
CA TYR A 219 0.63 19.76 4.59
C TYR A 219 1.77 18.75 4.53
N HIS A 220 1.49 17.46 4.70
CA HIS A 220 2.51 16.41 4.65
C HIS A 220 3.19 16.33 3.28
N THR A 221 2.44 16.46 2.19
CA THR A 221 2.98 16.54 0.83
C THR A 221 3.93 17.73 0.68
N GLY A 222 3.55 18.92 1.16
CA GLY A 222 4.40 20.11 1.14
C GLY A 222 5.70 19.91 1.93
N VAL A 223 5.64 19.28 3.10
CA VAL A 223 6.83 18.94 3.91
C VAL A 223 7.77 17.98 3.16
N LEU A 224 7.24 16.97 2.48
CA LEU A 224 8.06 16.03 1.71
C LEU A 224 8.75 16.71 0.53
N LEU A 225 8.03 17.55 -0.20
CA LEU A 225 8.58 18.33 -1.31
C LEU A 225 9.66 19.30 -0.85
N LEU A 226 9.49 19.95 0.31
CA LEU A 226 10.51 20.80 0.91
C LEU A 226 11.79 20.02 1.20
N LYS A 227 11.67 18.82 1.78
CA LYS A 227 12.80 17.92 2.04
C LYS A 227 13.47 17.40 0.76
N ASP A 228 12.69 17.23 -0.30
CA ASP A 228 13.15 16.88 -1.65
C ASP A 228 13.64 18.09 -2.46
N LYS A 229 13.69 19.28 -1.83
CA LYS A 229 14.14 20.55 -2.43
C LYS A 229 13.29 21.05 -3.61
N GLN A 230 12.03 20.61 -3.69
CA GLN A 230 11.05 21.07 -4.68
C GLN A 230 10.25 22.24 -4.13
N TYR A 231 10.91 23.38 -3.93
CA TYR A 231 10.42 24.49 -3.11
C TYR A 231 9.12 25.13 -3.63
N GLU A 232 9.00 25.41 -4.92
CA GLU A 232 7.77 26.00 -5.49
C GLU A 232 6.56 25.08 -5.33
N GLN A 233 6.74 23.77 -5.57
CA GLN A 233 5.67 22.80 -5.36
C GLN A 233 5.34 22.66 -3.87
N ALA A 234 6.35 22.68 -2.99
CA ALA A 234 6.14 22.67 -1.55
C ALA A 234 5.26 23.85 -1.11
N MET A 235 5.56 25.07 -1.58
CA MET A 235 4.72 26.25 -1.32
C MET A 235 3.28 26.04 -1.75
N ASN A 236 3.04 25.52 -2.96
CA ASN A 236 1.69 25.30 -3.48
C ASN A 236 0.87 24.37 -2.58
N TYR A 237 1.47 23.29 -2.07
CA TYR A 237 0.78 22.35 -1.17
C TYR A 237 0.59 22.90 0.25
N LEU A 238 1.57 23.64 0.78
CA LEU A 238 1.47 24.29 2.08
C LEU A 238 0.39 25.40 2.06
N GLU A 239 0.30 26.17 0.98
CA GLU A 239 -0.74 27.17 0.77
C GLU A 239 -2.14 26.54 0.67
N LYS A 240 -2.28 25.41 -0.05
CA LYS A 240 -3.52 24.62 -0.05
C LYS A 240 -3.93 24.16 1.35
N ALA A 241 -2.96 23.74 2.18
CA ALA A 241 -3.22 23.33 3.56
C ALA A 241 -3.69 24.51 4.42
N ILE A 242 -3.01 25.66 4.33
CA ILE A 242 -3.35 26.90 5.03
C ILE A 242 -4.76 27.38 4.65
N ASN A 243 -5.05 27.46 3.35
CA ASN A 243 -6.35 27.92 2.84
C ASN A 243 -7.50 26.99 3.25
N ALA A 244 -7.20 25.71 3.49
CA ALA A 244 -8.15 24.73 4.02
C ALA A 244 -8.19 24.72 5.57
N GLY A 245 -7.57 25.69 6.24
CA GLY A 245 -7.63 25.90 7.70
C GLY A 245 -6.63 25.09 8.52
N TYR A 246 -5.66 24.41 7.90
CA TYR A 246 -4.64 23.67 8.64
C TYR A 246 -3.53 24.60 9.11
N ARG A 247 -3.31 24.65 10.43
CA ARG A 247 -2.27 25.49 11.04
C ARG A 247 -1.02 24.72 11.50
N ALA A 248 -1.12 23.40 11.64
CA ALA A 248 -0.16 22.56 12.37
C ALA A 248 0.07 23.05 13.82
N ASP A 249 0.86 22.32 14.61
CA ASP A 249 1.22 22.77 15.95
C ASP A 249 1.96 24.10 15.90
N LYS A 250 1.49 25.08 16.68
CA LYS A 250 2.10 26.42 16.84
C LYS A 250 2.33 27.17 15.51
N GLY A 251 1.45 26.98 14.52
CA GLY A 251 1.56 27.69 13.24
C GLY A 251 2.72 27.21 12.35
N ARG A 252 3.29 26.02 12.61
CA ARG A 252 4.45 25.51 11.88
C ARG A 252 4.30 25.51 10.35
N VAL A 253 3.08 25.37 9.83
CA VAL A 253 2.82 25.42 8.38
C VAL A 253 3.27 26.75 7.76
N TYR A 254 3.09 27.88 8.47
CA TYR A 254 3.46 29.20 7.99
C TYR A 254 4.98 29.36 7.96
N CYS A 255 5.68 28.83 8.97
CA CYS A 255 7.15 28.82 8.99
C CYS A 255 7.74 27.99 7.85
N LEU A 256 7.17 26.82 7.58
CA LEU A 256 7.60 25.96 6.47
C LEU A 256 7.30 26.59 5.11
N TYR A 257 6.18 27.31 4.99
CA TYR A 257 5.87 28.08 3.78
C TYR A 257 6.90 29.19 3.57
N PHE A 258 7.22 29.94 4.63
CA PHE A 258 8.25 30.98 4.58
C PHE A 258 9.62 30.40 4.18
N GLU A 259 10.04 29.29 4.78
CA GLU A 259 11.28 28.59 4.43
C GLU A 259 11.31 28.20 2.95
N ALA A 260 10.24 27.58 2.45
CA ALA A 260 10.14 27.22 1.03
C ALA A 260 10.19 28.45 0.11
N ALA A 261 9.50 29.54 0.50
CA ALA A 261 9.48 30.79 -0.24
C ALA A 261 10.85 31.48 -0.29
N ASP A 262 11.57 31.50 0.83
CA ASP A 262 12.92 32.08 0.88
C ASP A 262 13.89 31.29 -0.01
N LEU A 263 13.83 29.95 0.08
CA LEU A 263 14.66 29.03 -0.72
C LEU A 263 14.36 29.06 -2.23
N CYS A 264 13.21 29.58 -2.67
CA CYS A 264 12.90 29.82 -4.09
C CYS A 264 12.87 31.31 -4.48
N HIS A 265 13.51 32.18 -3.69
CA HIS A 265 13.63 33.62 -3.95
C HIS A 265 12.30 34.40 -3.96
N GLN A 266 11.27 33.87 -3.30
CA GLN A 266 9.96 34.48 -3.06
C GLN A 266 9.77 34.92 -1.59
N GLY A 267 10.85 35.29 -0.89
CA GLY A 267 10.82 35.62 0.54
C GLY A 267 9.81 36.70 0.94
N ALA A 268 9.50 37.66 0.05
CA ALA A 268 8.44 38.65 0.29
C ALA A 268 7.05 38.00 0.44
N LYS A 269 6.71 37.03 -0.43
CA LYS A 269 5.48 36.23 -0.34
C LYS A 269 5.46 35.39 0.94
N GLY A 270 6.63 34.83 1.29
CA GLY A 270 6.81 34.12 2.56
C GLY A 270 6.47 34.99 3.78
N LYS A 271 6.98 36.22 3.82
CA LYS A 271 6.71 37.18 4.93
C LYS A 271 5.23 37.52 5.03
N GLU A 272 4.57 37.78 3.90
CA GLU A 272 3.12 38.02 3.88
C GLU A 272 2.35 36.84 4.50
N MET A 273 2.68 35.62 4.10
CA MET A 273 2.04 34.42 4.64
C MET A 273 2.31 34.24 6.14
N LEU A 274 3.53 34.53 6.60
CA LEU A 274 3.88 34.45 8.02
C LEU A 274 3.09 35.44 8.88
N MET A 275 2.88 36.67 8.40
CA MET A 275 2.05 37.67 9.07
C MET A 275 0.60 37.21 9.22
N LYS A 276 0.01 36.58 8.18
CA LYS A 276 -1.34 35.97 8.27
C LYS A 276 -1.45 34.89 9.35
N GLY A 277 -0.34 34.22 9.68
CA GLY A 277 -0.30 33.20 10.73
C GLY A 277 -0.23 33.76 12.15
N ALA A 278 0.11 35.03 12.31
CA ALA A 278 0.25 35.72 13.59
C ALA A 278 -1.05 36.39 14.06
N GLU A 279 -2.05 36.50 13.18
CA GLU A 279 -3.43 36.92 13.44
C GLU A 279 -4.32 35.74 13.86
#